data_AF-A0A0R2LAG3-F1
#
_entry.id   AF-A0A0R2LAG3-F1
#
_cell.length_a   1.000
_cell.length_b   1.000
_cell.length_c   1.000
_cell.angle_alpha   90.00
_cell.angle_beta   90.00
_cell.angle_gamma   90.00
#
_symmetry.space_group_name_H-M   'P 1'
#
loop_
_entity.id
_entity.type
_entity.pdbx_description
1 polymer ?
#
loop_
_entity_poly.entity_id
_entity_poly.type
_entity_poly.pdbx_seq_one_letter_code
_entity_poly.pdbx_strand_id
1 'polypeptide(L)' 'MMSWFPTAYSSSFGQFLTRICEPYLRLFDFVPPIGGISFSPMVAIIVLGVMQYGINGLLVTLFTAL' A
#
# COMPACT_ATOMS: atom_id res chain seq x y z
N MET A 1 4.00 8.43 15.59
CA MET A 1 2.53 8.22 15.68
C MET A 1 1.87 9.53 15.32
N MET A 2 1.66 9.80 14.03
CA MET A 2 1.39 11.16 13.59
C MET A 2 0.43 11.16 12.38
N SER A 3 -0.82 11.45 12.74
CA SER A 3 -1.72 12.47 12.19
C SER A 3 -2.18 12.50 10.72
N TRP A 4 -1.88 11.54 9.84
CA TRP A 4 -2.47 11.61 8.48
C TRP A 4 -3.94 11.18 8.41
N PHE A 5 -4.39 10.33 9.34
CA PHE A 5 -5.76 9.79 9.37
C PHE A 5 -6.31 9.56 10.79
N PRO A 6 -6.28 10.55 11.70
CA PRO A 6 -6.77 10.38 13.07
C PRO A 6 -8.24 9.89 13.14
N THR A 7 -9.07 10.26 12.17
CA THR A 7 -10.51 9.89 12.12
C THR A 7 -10.78 8.54 11.45
N ALA A 8 -9.85 7.99 10.66
CA ALA A 8 -10.07 6.70 10.00
C ALA A 8 -9.76 5.51 10.92
N TYR A 9 -8.79 5.64 11.82
CA TYR A 9 -8.48 4.60 12.82
C TYR A 9 -9.63 4.36 13.81
N SER A 10 -10.45 5.37 14.11
CA SER A 10 -11.63 5.22 14.99
C SER A 10 -12.81 4.53 14.32
N SER A 11 -12.79 4.34 13.00
CA SER A 11 -13.80 3.59 12.28
C SER A 11 -13.51 2.09 12.34
N SER A 12 -14.54 1.27 12.56
CA SER A 12 -14.45 -0.20 12.49
C SER A 12 -13.82 -0.67 11.17
N PHE A 13 -14.12 0.03 10.07
CA PHE A 13 -13.53 -0.24 8.76
C PHE A 13 -12.03 0.10 8.70
N GLY A 14 -11.60 1.19 9.35
CA GLY A 14 -10.19 1.56 9.39
C GLY A 14 -9.35 0.65 10.27
N GLN A 15 -9.90 0.14 11.37
CA GLN A 15 -9.21 -0.90 12.17
C GLN A 15 -9.04 -2.20 11.39
N PHE A 16 -10.07 -2.59 10.63
CA PHE A 16 -10.00 -3.77 9.76
C PHE A 16 -8.92 -3.61 8.68
N LEU A 17 -8.90 -2.48 7.96
CA LEU A 17 -7.87 -2.19 6.98
C LEU A 17 -6.48 -2.10 7.61
N THR A 18 -6.35 -1.47 8.78
CA THR A 18 -5.07 -1.41 9.51
C THR A 18 -4.55 -2.81 9.78
N ARG A 19 -5.39 -3.74 10.23
CA ARG A 19 -4.97 -5.10 10.56
C ARG A 19 -4.47 -5.89 9.34
N ILE A 20 -5.04 -5.62 8.16
CA ILE A 20 -4.62 -6.27 6.90
C ILE A 20 -3.40 -5.56 6.31
N CYS A 21 -3.39 -4.24 6.34
CA CYS A 21 -2.34 -3.42 5.76
C CYS A 21 -1.10 -3.34 6.64
N GLU A 22 -1.16 -3.55 7.96
CA GLU A 22 -0.02 -3.51 8.88
C GLU A 22 1.16 -4.38 8.42
N PRO A 23 1.00 -5.69 8.13
CA PRO A 23 2.11 -6.50 7.63
C PRO A 23 2.65 -6.00 6.28
N TYR A 24 1.79 -5.45 5.43
CA TYR A 24 2.19 -4.88 4.15
C TYR A 24 2.95 -3.55 4.31
N LEU A 25 2.48 -2.67 5.18
CA LEU A 25 3.07 -1.37 5.49
C LEU A 25 4.41 -1.51 6.20
N ARG A 26 4.61 -2.57 7.00
CA ARG A 26 5.90 -2.90 7.61
C ARG A 26 7.01 -3.15 6.58
N LEU A 27 6.68 -3.61 5.37
CA LEU A 27 7.66 -3.70 4.28
C LEU A 27 8.16 -2.32 3.84
N PHE A 28 7.38 -1.26 4.08
CA PHE A 28 7.66 0.12 3.69
C PHE A 28 8.06 1.01 4.89
N ASP A 29 8.36 0.43 6.06
CA ASP A 29 8.85 1.17 7.24
C ASP A 29 10.22 1.83 7.00
N PHE A 30 10.94 1.45 5.93
CA PHE A 30 12.16 2.13 5.50
C PHE A 30 11.89 3.52 4.91
N VAL A 31 10.65 3.84 4.54
CA VAL A 31 10.27 5.15 3.98
C VAL A 31 10.19 6.16 5.13
N PRO A 32 11.13 7.13 5.23
CA PRO A 32 11.13 8.07 6.33
C PRO A 32 9.87 8.94 6.31
N PRO A 33 9.28 9.24 7.48
CA PRO A 33 8.16 10.16 7.55
C PRO A 33 8.61 11.57 7.17
N ILE A 34 7.91 12.22 6.24
CA ILE A 34 8.20 13.60 5.82
C ILE A 34 7.25 14.52 6.58
N GLY A 35 7.81 15.48 7.34
CA GLY A 35 7.01 16.46 8.08
C GLY A 35 6.10 15.87 9.15
N GLY A 36 6.47 14.71 9.72
CA GLY A 36 5.63 14.00 10.69
C GLY A 36 4.49 13.20 10.08
N ILE A 37 4.43 13.01 8.75
CA ILE A 37 3.41 12.17 8.11
C ILE A 37 4.05 10.89 7.58
N SER A 38 3.41 9.74 7.84
CA SER A 38 3.83 8.45 7.28
C SER A 38 3.46 8.38 5.78
N PHE A 39 4.46 8.31 4.90
CA PHE A 39 4.26 8.11 3.45
C PHE A 39 4.17 6.63 3.04
N SER A 40 4.45 5.72 3.97
CA SER A 40 4.37 4.26 3.77
C SER A 40 3.05 3.80 3.08
N PRO A 41 1.85 4.29 3.44
CA PRO A 41 0.60 3.94 2.74
C PRO A 41 0.52 4.42 1.29
N MET A 42 1.04 5.61 1.01
CA MET A 42 1.06 6.17 -0.35
C MET A 42 1.95 5.30 -1.26
N VAL A 43 3.14 4.95 -0.76
CA VAL A 43 4.09 4.08 -1.46
C VAL A 43 3.52 2.68 -1.67
N ALA A 44 2.86 2.13 -0.64
CA ALA A 44 2.16 0.85 -0.72
C ALA A 44 1.12 0.81 -1.86
N ILE A 45 0.31 1.87 -2.02
CA ILE A 45 -0.67 1.95 -3.11
C ILE A 45 0.02 2.06 -4.49
N ILE A 46 1.07 2.85 -4.59
CA ILE A 46 1.84 2.99 -5.84
C ILE A 46 2.43 1.64 -6.27
N VAL A 47 3.03 0.90 -5.32
CA VAL A 47 3.62 -0.42 -5.58
C VAL A 47 2.56 -1.43 -5.99
N LEU A 48 1.39 -1.42 -5.36
CA LEU A 48 0.24 -2.24 -5.78
C LEU A 48 -0.18 -1.96 -7.22
N GLY A 49 -0.24 -0.68 -7.62
CA GLY A 49 -0.52 -0.29 -8.99
C GLY A 49 0.52 -0.83 -9.96
N VAL A 50 1.80 -0.64 -9.67
CA VAL A 50 2.92 -1.15 -10.50
C VAL A 50 2.87 -2.67 -10.61
N MET A 51 2.60 -3.39 -9.52
CA MET A 51 2.43 -4.84 -9.55
C MET A 51 1.26 -5.27 -10.45
N GLN A 52 0.10 -4.60 -10.37
CA GLN A 52 -1.02 -4.91 -11.26
C GLN A 52 -0.64 -4.74 -12.73
N TYR A 53 0.02 -3.64 -13.09
CA TYR A 53 0.46 -3.43 -14.47
C TYR A 53 1.48 -4.48 -14.92
N GLY A 54 2.46 -4.80 -14.07
CA GLY A 54 3.49 -5.79 -14.38
C GLY A 54 2.92 -7.21 -14.56
N ILE A 55 2.03 -7.63 -13.67
CA ILE A 55 1.38 -8.94 -13.72
C ILE A 55 0.49 -9.04 -14.97
N ASN A 56 -0.35 -8.04 -15.23
CA ASN A 56 -1.20 -8.04 -16.43
C ASN A 56 -0.36 -8.02 -17.72
N GLY A 57 0.71 -7.24 -17.77
CA GLY A 57 1.62 -7.21 -18.92
C GLY A 57 2.28 -8.56 -19.18
N LEU A 58 2.76 -9.23 -18.13
CA LEU A 58 3.33 -10.58 -18.23
C LEU A 58 2.29 -11.60 -18.70
N LEU A 59 1.09 -11.57 -18.12
CA LEU A 59 0.02 -12.51 -18.44
C LEU A 59 -0.44 -12.34 -19.89
N VAL A 60 -0.59 -11.10 -20.37
CA VAL A 60 -0.89 -10.79 -21.78
C VAL A 60 0.23 -11.29 -22.68
N THR A 61 1.49 -11.00 -22.35
CA THR A 61 2.65 -11.42 -23.16
C THR A 61 2.74 -12.94 -23.28
N LEU A 62 2.56 -13.66 -22.17
CA LEU A 62 2.56 -15.12 -22.14
C LEU A 62 1.40 -15.72 -22.92
N PHE A 63 0.20 -15.15 -22.80
CA PHE A 63 -0.97 -15.58 -23.57
C PHE A 63 -0.79 -15.33 -25.07
N THR A 64 -0.21 -14.20 -25.47
CA THR A 64 0.08 -13.91 -26.89
C THR A 64 1.24 -14.73 -27.47
N ALA A 65 2.08 -15.32 -26.61
CA ALA A 65 3.23 -16.13 -27.01
C ALA A 65 2.90 -17.64 -27.14
N LEU A 66 1.71 -18.07 -26.70
CA LEU A 66 1.17 -19.42 -26.84
C LEU A 66 0.27 -19.52 -28.07
#